data_AF-A0A0E1NWN0-F1
#
_entry.id   AF-A0A0E1NWN0-F1
#
_cell.length_a   1.000
_cell.length_b   1.000
_cell.length_c   1.000
_cell.angle_alpha   90.00
_cell.angle_beta   90.00
_cell.angle_gamma   90.00
#
_symmetry.space_group_name_H-M   'P 1'
#
loop_
_entity.id
_entity.type
_entity.pdbx_description
1 polymer ?
#
loop_
_entity_poly.entity_id
_entity_poly.type
_entity_poly.pdbx_seq_one_letter_code
_entity_poly.pdbx_strand_id
1 'polypeptide(L)'
;MGLNCFGISFSSPNITLDSDPTHQKLSKSGYHAIWKEWKENAVPGEGEQRGIAVERMKYCLKKNLTELNLNNLGLRSLPDILPPCTTLNVSNNYLTELPPLPANLTHLNLANNQLTKLSSHFPLPDNLTHLNLANNQLTELSGHFPLPDNLTHLDLANNQLTELSRYFPLPGNLTHLNLANNQLVAPP
;
A
#
# COMPACT_ATOMS: atom_id res chain seq x y z
N MET A 1 -37.28 -26.95 9.25
CA MET A 1 -37.73 -25.59 8.87
C MET A 1 -36.47 -24.74 8.76
N GLY A 2 -35.77 -24.63 7.63
CA GLY A 2 -36.26 -24.50 6.27
C GLY A 2 -36.58 -23.04 5.98
N LEU A 3 -35.56 -22.24 5.66
CA LEU A 3 -35.66 -21.00 4.86
C LEU A 3 -34.26 -20.65 4.34
N ASN A 4 -34.08 -20.91 3.04
CA ASN A 4 -33.12 -20.26 2.18
C ASN A 4 -33.40 -18.75 2.16
N CYS A 5 -32.35 -17.92 2.04
CA CYS A 5 -32.41 -16.73 1.21
C CYS A 5 -31.06 -16.52 0.52
N PHE A 6 -31.15 -16.51 -0.81
CA PHE A 6 -30.12 -16.27 -1.80
C PHE A 6 -29.58 -14.83 -1.73
N GLY A 7 -28.31 -14.70 -2.11
CA GLY A 7 -27.81 -13.68 -3.04
C GLY A 7 -28.25 -12.24 -2.81
N ILE A 8 -27.50 -11.51 -2.00
CA ILE A 8 -27.41 -10.06 -2.16
C ILE A 8 -26.20 -9.82 -3.07
N SER A 9 -26.48 -9.77 -4.37
CA SER A 9 -25.60 -9.12 -5.34
C SER A 9 -25.58 -7.64 -5.00
N PHE A 10 -24.50 -7.16 -4.39
CA PHE A 10 -24.22 -5.74 -4.33
C PHE A 10 -23.75 -5.34 -5.72
N SER A 11 -24.66 -4.76 -6.48
CA SER A 11 -24.30 -3.90 -7.60
C SER A 11 -23.58 -2.71 -7.00
N SER A 12 -22.25 -2.74 -7.05
CA SER A 12 -21.44 -1.54 -6.86
C SER A 12 -22.02 -0.45 -7.77
N PRO A 13 -22.18 0.80 -7.31
CA PRO A 13 -22.41 1.89 -8.26
C PRO A 13 -21.26 1.84 -9.27
N ASN A 14 -21.61 1.81 -10.55
CA ASN A 14 -20.71 1.96 -11.69
C ASN A 14 -19.93 3.26 -11.51
N ILE A 15 -18.86 3.22 -10.72
CA ILE A 15 -17.75 4.15 -10.87
C ILE A 15 -16.91 3.46 -11.93
N THR A 16 -17.13 3.87 -13.18
CA THR A 16 -16.19 3.52 -14.24
C THR A 16 -14.81 3.97 -13.75
N LEU A 17 -13.95 3.00 -13.44
CA LEU A 17 -12.51 3.20 -13.49
C LEU A 17 -12.19 3.33 -14.98
N ASP A 18 -12.61 4.45 -15.56
CA ASP A 18 -12.24 4.81 -16.93
C ASP A 18 -10.73 4.92 -16.96
N SER A 19 -10.16 4.12 -17.84
CA SER A 19 -8.77 4.15 -18.26
C SER A 19 -8.52 5.40 -19.10
N ASP A 20 -8.69 6.58 -18.50
CA ASP A 20 -8.46 7.87 -19.13
C ASP A 20 -7.09 8.42 -18.71
N PRO A 21 -6.13 8.58 -19.64
CA PRO A 21 -4.82 9.15 -19.37
C PRO A 21 -4.83 10.68 -19.20
N THR A 22 -6.01 11.33 -19.15
CA THR A 22 -6.14 12.76 -18.86
C THR A 22 -6.51 13.00 -17.40
N HIS A 23 -5.66 13.75 -16.69
CA HIS A 23 -5.78 14.08 -15.26
C HIS A 23 -7.06 14.86 -14.90
N GLN A 24 -8.22 14.20 -14.84
CA GLN A 24 -9.33 14.71 -14.04
C GLN A 24 -9.06 14.37 -12.58
N LYS A 25 -8.36 15.29 -11.90
CA LYS A 25 -8.10 15.23 -10.46
C LYS A 25 -9.43 15.12 -9.71
N LEU A 26 -9.67 13.99 -9.05
CA LEU A 26 -10.90 13.72 -8.30
C LEU A 26 -11.26 14.91 -7.40
N SER A 27 -12.54 15.30 -7.39
CA SER A 27 -13.01 16.42 -6.55
C SER A 27 -12.86 16.08 -5.07
N LYS A 28 -12.77 17.10 -4.20
CA LYS A 28 -12.68 16.89 -2.74
C LYS A 28 -13.87 16.08 -2.19
N SER A 29 -15.07 16.27 -2.74
CA SER A 29 -16.25 15.49 -2.37
C SER A 29 -16.14 14.03 -2.81
N GLY A 30 -15.53 13.76 -3.97
CA GLY A 30 -15.25 12.41 -4.44
C GLY A 30 -14.34 11.64 -3.48
N TYR A 31 -13.21 12.23 -3.07
CA TYR A 31 -12.34 11.66 -2.04
C TYR A 31 -13.11 11.36 -0.75
N HIS A 32 -13.91 12.32 -0.27
CA HIS A 32 -14.65 12.17 0.97
C HIS A 32 -15.69 11.04 0.92
N ALA A 33 -16.32 10.81 -0.24
CA ALA A 33 -17.30 9.74 -0.41
C ALA A 33 -16.62 8.36 -0.28
N ILE A 34 -15.51 8.15 -0.99
CA ILE A 34 -14.74 6.89 -0.95
C ILE A 34 -14.22 6.62 0.47
N TRP A 35 -13.67 7.64 1.13
CA TRP A 35 -13.19 7.48 2.51
C TRP A 35 -14.29 7.22 3.52
N LYS A 36 -15.49 7.77 3.30
CA LYS A 36 -16.65 7.50 4.14
C LYS A 36 -17.05 6.03 4.02
N GLU A 37 -17.18 5.52 2.81
CA GLU A 37 -17.50 4.12 2.55
C GLU A 37 -16.44 3.17 3.12
N TRP A 38 -15.16 3.41 2.85
CA TRP A 38 -14.07 2.63 3.42
C TRP A 38 -14.10 2.59 4.96
N LYS A 39 -14.40 3.72 5.61
CA LYS A 39 -14.52 3.78 7.07
C LYS A 39 -15.72 2.97 7.57
N GLU A 40 -16.84 2.98 6.86
CA GLU A 40 -18.07 2.26 7.23
C GLU A 40 -17.94 0.75 7.01
N ASN A 41 -17.09 0.33 6.07
CA ASN A 41 -16.75 -1.08 5.80
C ASN A 41 -15.70 -1.66 6.77
N ALA A 42 -15.44 -1.02 7.92
CA ALA A 42 -14.56 -1.59 8.94
C ALA A 42 -15.20 -2.83 9.56
N VAL A 43 -14.42 -3.91 9.74
CA VAL A 43 -14.92 -5.12 10.41
C VAL A 43 -15.11 -4.82 11.90
N PRO A 44 -16.33 -4.99 12.46
CA PRO A 44 -16.57 -4.72 13.88
C PRO A 44 -15.70 -5.59 14.79
N GLY A 45 -15.12 -4.99 15.84
CA GLY A 45 -14.32 -5.70 16.85
C GLY A 45 -12.82 -5.82 16.55
N GLU A 46 -12.38 -5.43 15.35
CA GLU A 46 -10.96 -5.50 14.94
C GLU A 46 -10.11 -4.31 15.40
N GLY A 47 -10.71 -3.33 16.09
CA GLY A 47 -9.98 -2.18 16.65
C GLY A 47 -9.41 -1.21 15.61
N GLU A 48 -9.80 -1.30 14.34
CA GLU A 48 -9.29 -0.42 13.27
C GLU A 48 -9.68 1.04 13.52
N GLN A 49 -8.69 1.93 13.56
CA GLN A 49 -8.90 3.38 13.75
C GLN A 49 -9.16 4.11 12.42
N ARG A 50 -10.03 3.54 11.55
CA ARG A 50 -10.35 4.11 10.22
C ARG A 50 -10.89 5.55 10.32
N GLY A 51 -11.61 5.89 11.39
CA GLY A 51 -12.08 7.25 11.63
C GLY A 51 -10.94 8.27 11.73
N ILE A 52 -9.87 7.94 12.47
CA ILE A 52 -8.68 8.79 12.59
C ILE A 52 -7.95 8.88 11.24
N ALA A 53 -7.82 7.76 10.53
CA ALA A 53 -7.21 7.74 9.21
C ALA A 53 -7.93 8.69 8.24
N VAL A 54 -9.27 8.66 8.19
CA VAL A 54 -10.07 9.56 7.35
C VAL A 54 -9.83 11.03 7.72
N GLU A 55 -9.78 11.38 9.00
CA GLU A 55 -9.51 12.77 9.40
C GLU A 55 -8.10 13.22 9.01
N ARG A 56 -7.09 12.35 9.13
CA ARG A 56 -5.72 12.65 8.66
C ARG A 56 -5.68 12.82 7.13
N MET A 57 -6.38 11.98 6.38
CA MET A 57 -6.46 12.08 4.92
C MET A 57 -7.18 13.36 4.47
N LYS A 58 -8.30 13.71 5.10
CA LYS A 58 -9.00 14.99 4.87
C LYS A 58 -8.12 16.18 5.17
N TYR A 59 -7.37 16.14 6.27
CA TYR A 59 -6.46 17.20 6.64
C TYR A 59 -5.34 17.35 5.60
N CYS A 60 -4.71 16.23 5.20
CA CYS A 60 -3.71 16.17 4.14
C CYS A 60 -4.23 16.81 2.84
N LEU A 61 -5.41 16.40 2.37
CA LEU A 61 -6.03 16.92 1.16
C LEU A 61 -6.43 18.38 1.26
N LYS A 62 -6.93 18.83 2.42
CA LYS A 62 -7.35 20.21 2.64
C LYS A 62 -6.16 21.17 2.63
N LYS A 63 -5.02 20.74 3.17
CA LYS A 63 -3.80 21.54 3.32
C LYS A 63 -2.77 21.31 2.21
N ASN A 64 -3.04 20.40 1.27
CA ASN A 64 -2.09 19.98 0.24
C ASN A 64 -0.75 19.55 0.83
N LEU A 65 -0.79 18.74 1.89
CA LEU A 65 0.44 18.26 2.52
C LEU A 65 1.16 17.27 1.59
N THR A 66 2.48 17.31 1.65
CA THR A 66 3.37 16.35 0.97
C THR A 66 3.49 15.04 1.73
N GLU A 67 3.17 15.04 3.03
CA GLU A 67 3.32 13.89 3.91
C GLU A 67 1.97 13.44 4.47
N LEU A 68 1.70 12.14 4.34
CA LEU A 68 0.56 11.49 4.96
C LEU A 68 1.04 10.41 5.92
N ASN A 69 0.69 10.56 7.21
CA ASN A 69 1.01 9.57 8.23
C ASN A 69 -0.24 8.86 8.77
N LEU A 70 -0.39 7.58 8.44
CA LEU A 70 -1.43 6.67 8.91
C LEU A 70 -0.84 5.51 9.76
N ASN A 71 0.32 5.72 10.37
CA ASN A 71 0.95 4.71 11.20
C ASN A 71 0.17 4.40 12.48
N ASN A 72 0.30 3.17 12.98
CA ASN A 72 -0.21 2.76 14.30
C ASN A 72 -1.73 2.93 14.45
N LEU A 73 -2.49 2.67 13.37
CA LEU A 73 -3.95 2.80 13.36
C LEU A 73 -4.66 1.43 13.33
N GLY A 74 -3.91 0.33 13.37
CA GLY A 74 -4.46 -1.02 13.30
C GLY A 74 -5.17 -1.31 11.97
N LEU A 75 -4.83 -0.59 10.89
CA LEU A 75 -5.51 -0.72 9.60
C LEU A 75 -5.23 -2.09 8.99
N ARG A 76 -6.28 -2.74 8.49
CA ARG A 76 -6.15 -4.02 7.75
C ARG A 76 -6.15 -3.80 6.23
N SER A 77 -6.74 -2.69 5.79
CA SER A 77 -6.67 -2.21 4.41
C SER A 77 -6.57 -0.68 4.37
N LEU A 78 -6.28 -0.14 3.20
CA LEU A 78 -6.36 1.29 2.89
C LEU A 78 -7.52 1.52 1.91
N PRO A 79 -8.07 2.74 1.80
CA PRO A 79 -9.07 3.04 0.76
C PRO A 79 -8.43 2.99 -0.63
N ASP A 80 -9.25 2.73 -1.65
CA ASP A 80 -8.81 2.63 -3.05
C ASP A 80 -8.11 3.90 -3.58
N ILE A 81 -8.35 5.04 -2.94
CA ILE A 81 -7.67 6.29 -3.27
C ILE A 81 -7.16 7.01 -2.01
N LEU A 82 -5.88 7.36 -2.04
CA LEU A 82 -5.20 8.18 -1.04
C LEU A 82 -5.08 9.63 -1.53
N PRO A 83 -5.03 10.63 -0.63
CA PRO A 83 -4.77 12.00 -1.05
C PRO A 83 -3.38 12.11 -1.71
N PRO A 84 -3.19 13.05 -2.64
CA PRO A 84 -1.90 13.21 -3.29
C PRO A 84 -0.84 13.60 -2.25
N CYS A 85 0.24 12.82 -2.17
CA CYS A 85 1.37 13.06 -1.29
C CYS A 85 2.66 12.52 -1.94
N THR A 86 3.81 12.95 -1.45
CA THR A 86 5.13 12.48 -1.86
C THR A 86 5.74 11.52 -0.83
N THR A 87 5.27 11.57 0.42
CA THR A 87 5.69 10.71 1.52
C THR A 87 4.48 10.06 2.16
N LEU A 88 4.48 8.74 2.24
CA LEU A 88 3.41 7.96 2.84
C LEU A 88 3.99 7.04 3.93
N ASN A 89 3.52 7.21 5.16
CA ASN A 89 3.82 6.31 6.26
C ASN A 89 2.55 5.56 6.67
N VAL A 90 2.54 4.25 6.47
CA VAL A 90 1.49 3.34 6.90
C VAL A 90 2.04 2.21 7.78
N SER A 91 3.18 2.46 8.45
CA SER A 91 3.86 1.48 9.28
C SER A 91 3.05 1.09 10.52
N ASN A 92 3.36 -0.06 11.11
CA ASN A 92 2.70 -0.58 12.33
C ASN A 92 1.18 -0.70 12.16
N ASN A 93 0.78 -1.36 11.08
CA ASN A 93 -0.60 -1.72 10.79
C ASN A 93 -0.66 -3.24 10.52
N TYR A 94 -1.79 -3.73 10.02
CA TYR A 94 -2.00 -5.14 9.70
C TYR A 94 -2.30 -5.30 8.20
N LEU A 95 -1.65 -4.49 7.36
CA LEU A 95 -1.88 -4.51 5.92
C LEU A 95 -1.33 -5.80 5.32
N THR A 96 -2.18 -6.49 4.55
CA THR A 96 -1.81 -7.67 3.75
C THR A 96 -1.68 -7.36 2.26
N GLU A 97 -2.23 -6.21 1.85
CA GLU A 97 -2.24 -5.70 0.48
C GLU A 97 -2.27 -4.17 0.47
N LEU A 98 -2.11 -3.57 -0.72
CA LEU A 98 -2.08 -2.12 -0.90
C LEU A 98 -3.03 -1.72 -2.02
N PRO A 99 -3.67 -0.54 -1.97
CA PRO A 99 -4.39 0.01 -3.10
C PRO A 99 -3.39 0.62 -4.10
N PRO A 100 -3.87 1.13 -5.26
CA PRO A 100 -3.09 2.03 -6.08
C PRO A 100 -2.52 3.20 -5.25
N LEU A 101 -1.21 3.42 -5.37
CA LEU A 101 -0.49 4.43 -4.60
C LEU A 101 -0.47 5.80 -5.32
N PRO A 102 -0.29 6.92 -4.60
CA PRO A 102 -0.15 8.23 -5.22
C PRO A 102 1.00 8.26 -6.24
N ALA A 103 0.75 8.73 -7.46
CA ALA A 103 1.73 8.69 -8.56
C ALA A 103 3.04 9.48 -8.28
N ASN A 104 2.98 10.49 -7.42
CA ASN A 104 4.13 11.33 -7.06
C ASN A 104 4.87 10.84 -5.80
N LEU A 105 4.58 9.62 -5.33
CA LEU A 105 5.21 9.09 -4.13
C LEU A 105 6.71 8.85 -4.37
N THR A 106 7.52 9.39 -3.46
CA THR A 106 8.98 9.24 -3.45
C THR A 106 9.46 8.41 -2.25
N HIS A 107 8.70 8.43 -1.16
CA HIS A 107 9.00 7.71 0.09
C HIS A 107 7.78 6.92 0.56
N LEU A 108 7.97 5.61 0.77
CA LEU A 108 6.95 4.70 1.25
C LEU A 108 7.46 3.90 2.45
N ASN A 109 6.80 4.05 3.60
CA ASN A 109 7.07 3.24 4.77
C ASN A 109 5.91 2.28 5.06
N LEU A 110 6.18 1.01 4.84
CA LEU A 110 5.30 -0.14 5.06
C LEU A 110 5.80 -1.05 6.19
N ALA A 111 6.78 -0.60 6.99
CA ALA A 111 7.37 -1.43 8.01
C ALA A 111 6.34 -1.91 9.05
N ASN A 112 6.54 -3.09 9.63
CA ASN A 112 5.65 -3.67 10.64
C ASN A 112 4.22 -3.80 10.11
N ASN A 113 4.04 -4.59 9.04
CA ASN A 113 2.76 -4.98 8.47
C ASN A 113 2.73 -6.51 8.29
N GLN A 114 1.75 -7.03 7.54
CA GLN A 114 1.55 -8.47 7.31
C GLN A 114 1.67 -8.82 5.82
N LEU A 115 2.49 -8.08 5.08
CA LEU A 115 2.71 -8.32 3.65
C LEU A 115 3.47 -9.64 3.47
N THR A 116 2.91 -10.55 2.68
CA THR A 116 3.50 -11.87 2.38
C THR A 116 4.18 -11.92 1.01
N LYS A 117 3.79 -11.03 0.09
CA LYS A 117 4.34 -10.91 -1.26
C LYS A 117 4.25 -9.48 -1.77
N LEU A 118 5.17 -9.12 -2.67
CA LEU A 118 4.98 -7.99 -3.58
C LEU A 118 4.38 -8.54 -4.87
N SER A 119 3.18 -8.08 -5.24
CA SER A 119 2.45 -8.61 -6.40
C SER A 119 2.18 -7.52 -7.43
N SER A 120 2.17 -7.90 -8.71
CA SER A 120 1.94 -6.99 -9.85
C SER A 120 0.59 -6.25 -9.80
N HIS A 121 -0.34 -6.67 -8.96
CA HIS A 121 -1.62 -6.01 -8.77
C HIS A 121 -1.49 -4.63 -8.08
N PHE A 122 -0.35 -4.33 -7.46
CA PHE A 122 -0.12 -3.07 -6.73
C PHE A 122 1.22 -2.44 -7.17
N PRO A 123 1.29 -1.83 -8.36
CA PRO A 123 2.53 -1.27 -8.88
C PRO A 123 3.04 -0.15 -7.99
N LEU A 124 4.34 -0.18 -7.68
CA LEU A 124 5.01 0.93 -7.02
C LEU A 124 5.14 2.11 -8.00
N PRO A 125 4.97 3.36 -7.55
CA PRO A 125 5.15 4.52 -8.42
C PRO A 125 6.58 4.63 -8.95
N ASP A 126 6.73 5.01 -10.23
CA ASP A 126 8.04 5.15 -10.90
C ASP A 126 8.98 6.15 -10.21
N ASN A 127 8.40 7.13 -9.50
CA ASN A 127 9.15 8.17 -8.77
C ASN A 127 9.68 7.70 -7.41
N LEU A 128 9.39 6.46 -7.00
CA LEU A 128 9.75 5.98 -5.67
C LEU A 128 11.27 5.82 -5.54
N THR A 129 11.83 6.47 -4.53
CA THR A 129 13.28 6.45 -4.25
C THR A 129 13.60 5.68 -2.96
N HIS A 130 12.66 5.65 -2.01
CA HIS A 130 12.81 4.98 -0.72
C HIS A 130 11.62 4.07 -0.43
N LEU A 131 11.91 2.81 -0.16
CA LEU A 131 10.92 1.80 0.19
C LEU A 131 11.37 1.05 1.45
N ASN A 132 10.57 1.14 2.50
CA ASN A 132 10.77 0.38 3.73
C ASN A 132 9.68 -0.69 3.88
N LEU A 133 10.08 -1.95 3.79
CA LEU A 133 9.26 -3.15 3.96
C LEU A 133 9.74 -4.00 5.15
N ALA A 134 10.54 -3.44 6.05
CA ALA A 134 11.09 -4.18 7.17
C ALA A 134 9.99 -4.71 8.11
N ASN A 135 10.23 -5.85 8.76
CA ASN A 135 9.27 -6.48 9.68
C ASN A 135 7.93 -6.78 8.98
N ASN A 136 7.99 -7.50 7.87
CA ASN A 136 6.82 -8.07 7.20
C ASN A 136 6.97 -9.60 7.15
N GLN A 137 6.20 -10.28 6.31
CA GLN A 137 6.21 -11.74 6.16
C GLN A 137 6.57 -12.14 4.73
N LEU A 138 7.36 -11.31 4.04
CA LEU A 138 7.73 -11.55 2.65
C LEU A 138 8.56 -12.82 2.54
N THR A 139 8.09 -13.80 1.79
CA THR A 139 8.82 -15.06 1.54
C THR A 139 9.63 -15.03 0.25
N GLU A 140 9.21 -14.18 -0.69
CA GLU A 140 9.87 -13.99 -1.99
C GLU A 140 9.73 -12.55 -2.47
N LEU A 141 10.70 -12.09 -3.26
CA LEU A 141 10.55 -10.96 -4.15
C LEU A 141 10.19 -11.55 -5.52
N SER A 142 8.90 -11.69 -5.81
CA SER A 142 8.45 -12.38 -7.02
C SER A 142 9.13 -11.78 -8.27
N GLY A 143 9.69 -12.63 -9.14
CA GLY A 143 10.45 -12.21 -10.33
C GLY A 143 9.67 -11.39 -11.36
N HIS A 144 8.36 -11.19 -11.15
CA HIS A 144 7.46 -10.40 -11.99
C HIS A 144 7.09 -9.04 -11.39
N PHE A 145 7.64 -8.68 -10.22
CA PHE A 145 7.39 -7.38 -9.61
C PHE A 145 8.57 -6.42 -9.84
N PRO A 146 8.54 -5.56 -10.88
CA PRO A 146 9.63 -4.62 -11.10
C PRO A 146 9.65 -3.59 -9.96
N LEU A 147 10.77 -3.51 -9.24
CA LEU A 147 11.05 -2.34 -8.43
C LEU A 147 11.29 -1.15 -9.35
N PRO A 148 10.88 0.08 -8.96
CA PRO A 148 11.13 1.27 -9.75
C PRO A 148 12.64 1.49 -10.00
N ASP A 149 13.01 1.88 -11.21
CA ASP A 149 14.41 2.15 -11.59
C ASP A 149 15.05 3.28 -10.77
N ASN A 150 14.22 4.20 -10.24
CA ASN A 150 14.66 5.32 -9.40
C ASN A 150 14.90 4.93 -7.93
N LEU A 151 14.64 3.68 -7.55
CA LEU A 151 14.79 3.24 -6.17
C LEU A 151 16.27 3.25 -5.76
N THR A 152 16.58 4.01 -4.71
CA THR A 152 17.94 4.15 -4.16
C THR A 152 18.09 3.46 -2.82
N HIS A 153 17.00 3.31 -2.06
CA HIS A 153 16.98 2.69 -0.74
C HIS A 153 15.86 1.66 -0.64
N LEU A 154 16.23 0.43 -0.27
CA LEU A 154 15.32 -0.68 -0.04
C LEU A 154 15.64 -1.36 1.29
N ASP A 155 14.70 -1.32 2.22
CA ASP A 155 14.79 -2.06 3.48
C ASP A 155 13.82 -3.25 3.48
N LEU A 156 14.37 -4.45 3.55
CA LEU A 156 13.67 -5.74 3.60
C LEU A 156 14.03 -6.52 4.87
N ALA A 157 14.64 -5.87 5.87
CA ALA A 157 15.08 -6.57 7.07
C ALA A 157 13.92 -7.20 7.85
N ASN A 158 14.19 -8.30 8.55
CA ASN A 158 13.19 -9.03 9.33
C ASN A 158 11.99 -9.47 8.47
N ASN A 159 12.29 -10.17 7.38
CA ASN A 159 11.30 -10.87 6.56
C ASN A 159 11.64 -12.37 6.53
N GLN A 160 11.02 -13.13 5.64
CA GLN A 160 11.20 -14.58 5.50
C GLN A 160 11.78 -14.94 4.12
N LEU A 161 12.54 -14.02 3.51
CA LEU A 161 13.11 -14.21 2.19
C LEU A 161 14.14 -15.35 2.24
N THR A 162 13.96 -16.37 1.41
CA THR A 162 14.87 -17.51 1.28
C THR A 162 15.85 -17.37 0.12
N GLU A 163 15.43 -16.63 -0.90
CA GLU A 163 16.25 -16.25 -2.05
C GLU A 163 15.91 -14.83 -2.51
N LEU A 164 16.89 -14.19 -3.14
CA LEU A 164 16.66 -13.06 -4.02
C LEU A 164 16.69 -13.70 -5.41
N SER A 165 15.52 -13.97 -6.00
CA SER A 165 15.45 -14.78 -7.21
C SER A 165 16.47 -14.26 -8.25
N ARG A 166 17.25 -15.17 -8.85
CA ARG A 166 18.28 -14.84 -9.88
C ARG A 166 17.76 -14.04 -11.09
N TYR A 167 16.44 -13.90 -11.21
CA TYR A 167 15.72 -13.18 -12.25
C TYR A 167 15.15 -11.84 -11.77
N PHE A 168 15.45 -11.44 -10.54
CA PHE A 168 15.04 -10.16 -9.97
C PHE A 168 16.23 -9.20 -10.01
N PRO A 169 16.41 -8.43 -11.10
CA PRO A 169 17.43 -7.41 -11.11
C PRO A 169 17.06 -6.34 -10.10
N LEU A 170 17.90 -6.14 -9.09
CA LEU A 170 17.82 -4.96 -8.25
C LEU A 170 18.00 -3.71 -9.14
N PRO A 171 17.28 -2.61 -8.88
CA PRO A 171 17.43 -1.37 -9.64
C PRO A 171 18.89 -0.93 -9.69
N GLY A 172 19.36 -0.51 -10.86
CA GLY A 172 20.76 -0.10 -11.05
C GLY A 172 21.18 1.12 -10.21
N ASN A 173 20.21 1.90 -9.73
CA ASN A 173 20.42 3.06 -8.86
C ASN A 173 20.39 2.73 -7.36
N LEU A 174 20.21 1.46 -6.99
CA LEU A 174 20.11 1.06 -5.59
C LEU A 174 21.48 1.24 -4.89
N THR A 175 21.51 2.13 -3.91
CA THR A 175 22.73 2.44 -3.13
C THR A 175 22.69 1.82 -1.74
N HIS A 176 21.49 1.54 -1.23
CA HIS A 176 21.28 0.95 0.08
C HIS A 176 20.28 -0.20 0.00
N LEU A 177 20.74 -1.38 0.39
CA LEU A 177 19.93 -2.59 0.49
C LEU A 177 20.12 -3.22 1.87
N ASN A 178 19.04 -3.34 2.63
CA ASN A 178 19.06 -4.02 3.92
C ASN A 178 18.28 -5.34 3.84
N LEU A 179 18.98 -6.44 4.07
CA LEU A 179 18.43 -7.81 4.03
C LEU A 179 18.62 -8.52 5.37
N ALA A 180 19.02 -7.81 6.44
CA ALA A 180 19.29 -8.40 7.73
C ALA A 180 18.10 -9.23 8.25
N ASN A 181 18.38 -10.31 8.98
CA ASN A 181 17.35 -11.16 9.58
C ASN A 181 16.33 -11.70 8.56
N ASN A 182 16.83 -12.16 7.40
CA ASN A 182 16.10 -13.03 6.47
C ASN A 182 16.63 -14.46 6.53
N GLN A 183 16.12 -15.34 5.68
CA GLN A 183 16.50 -16.76 5.59
C GLN A 183 17.31 -17.06 4.31
N LEU A 184 18.07 -16.06 3.83
CA LEU A 184 18.82 -16.15 2.58
C LEU A 184 19.91 -17.22 2.67
N VAL A 185 19.85 -18.19 1.76
CA VAL A 185 20.82 -19.29 1.69
C VAL A 185 22.06 -18.93 0.87
N ALA A 186 21.96 -17.90 0.03
CA ALA A 186 23.06 -17.36 -0.76
C ALA A 186 22.96 -15.83 -0.82
N PRO A 187 24.09 -15.12 -0.94
CA PRO A 187 24.07 -13.70 -1.27
C PRO A 187 23.46 -13.46 -2.67
N PRO A 188 22.87 -12.28 -2.92
CA PRO A 188 22.40 -11.87 -4.25
C PRO A 188 23.52 -11.81 -5.28
#